data_AF-A0A821QNI6-F1
#
_entry.id   AF-A0A821QNI6-F1
#
_cell.length_a   1.000
_cell.length_b   1.000
_cell.length_c   1.000
_cell.angle_alpha   90.00
_cell.angle_beta   90.00
_cell.angle_gamma   90.00
#
_symmetry.space_group_name_H-M   'P 1'
#
loop_
_entity.id
_entity.type
_entity.pdbx_description
1 polymer ?
#
loop_
_entity_poly.entity_id
_entity_poly.type
_entity_poly.pdbx_seq_one_letter_code
_entity_poly.pdbx_strand_id
1 'polypeptide(L)'
;MSDIILNGPNNGIRESWSEGHLIQAIVLLEDAYSFRSIAHKLSPLNILKLYRLYWSKWIQRLLTLIVSCQLFLIFIQYPSSLSRTSDLTKQPKRSTLPCSIQLIIEYLCLIIFYIDAIIRVYLIGIQHARKKPWLISYFIVTTISMIDLIISTNLGCQKKTINIRYLLRPFYMAFISQEMKKVFNSLRKSFLQILSVTLLLAIHIYFFSVIGMILFPPAKSQDSTNDRIDEGTKYFPDFPDALINLIVLLTTANNPDVTLPAYSKNRLYIIYFAIFLTIGKILI
;
A
#
# COMPACT_ATOMS: atom_id res chain seq x y z
N MET A 1 46.87 -43.31 -38.34
CA MET A 1 46.58 -42.77 -39.69
C MET A 1 45.12 -43.07 -40.01
N SER A 2 44.21 -42.29 -39.42
CA SER A 2 42.79 -42.18 -39.82
C SER A 2 42.10 -41.16 -38.91
N ASP A 3 42.62 -39.94 -38.85
CA ASP A 3 41.74 -38.78 -38.84
C ASP A 3 41.30 -38.61 -40.30
N ILE A 4 40.02 -38.27 -40.54
CA ILE A 4 39.50 -37.45 -41.66
C ILE A 4 38.00 -37.73 -41.90
N ILE A 5 37.21 -36.66 -41.75
CA ILE A 5 35.81 -36.40 -42.21
C ILE A 5 34.67 -36.88 -41.30
N LEU A 6 34.30 -36.04 -40.34
CA LEU A 6 32.89 -35.73 -40.03
C LEU A 6 32.68 -34.25 -39.67
N ASN A 7 33.51 -33.32 -40.18
CA ASN A 7 33.23 -31.88 -40.09
C ASN A 7 32.32 -31.45 -41.25
N GLY A 8 31.05 -31.86 -41.19
CA GLY A 8 30.00 -31.30 -42.04
C GLY A 8 29.48 -29.97 -41.46
N PRO A 9 29.01 -29.03 -42.29
CA PRO A 9 28.43 -27.75 -41.85
C PRO A 9 27.22 -27.89 -40.90
N ASN A 10 26.68 -29.12 -40.78
CA ASN A 10 25.58 -29.46 -39.88
C ASN A 10 25.99 -29.65 -38.41
N ASN A 11 27.28 -29.87 -38.08
CA ASN A 11 27.68 -30.08 -36.69
C ASN A 11 27.53 -28.80 -35.84
N GLY A 12 27.99 -27.65 -36.35
CA GLY A 12 27.82 -26.37 -35.62
C GLY A 12 26.35 -25.95 -35.48
N ILE A 13 25.52 -26.28 -36.46
CA ILE A 13 24.07 -26.05 -36.39
C ILE A 13 23.47 -26.94 -35.31
N ARG A 14 23.78 -28.24 -35.31
CA ARG A 14 23.25 -29.24 -34.35
C ARG A 14 23.73 -28.99 -32.91
N GLU A 15 24.97 -28.54 -32.72
CA GLU A 15 25.48 -28.09 -31.42
C GLU A 15 24.72 -26.87 -30.92
N SER A 16 24.50 -25.86 -31.77
CA SER A 16 23.72 -24.65 -31.45
C SER A 16 22.27 -24.97 -31.04
N TRP A 17 21.61 -25.91 -31.71
CA TRP A 17 20.28 -26.40 -31.29
C TRP A 17 20.33 -27.10 -29.93
N SER A 18 21.38 -27.90 -29.68
CA SER A 18 21.54 -28.59 -28.39
C SER A 18 21.77 -27.62 -27.23
N GLU A 19 22.61 -26.60 -27.43
CA GLU A 19 22.88 -25.56 -26.43
C GLU A 19 21.63 -24.75 -26.12
N GLY A 20 20.82 -24.46 -27.16
CA GLY A 20 19.60 -23.69 -27.00
C GLY A 20 18.55 -24.40 -26.15
N HIS A 21 18.32 -25.69 -26.42
CA HIS A 21 17.40 -26.51 -25.64
C HIS A 21 17.90 -26.73 -24.20
N LEU A 22 19.22 -26.85 -24.00
CA LEU A 22 19.82 -26.97 -22.68
C LEU A 22 19.60 -25.70 -21.84
N ILE A 23 19.82 -24.51 -22.41
CA ILE A 23 19.55 -23.23 -21.72
C ILE A 23 18.07 -23.10 -21.38
N GLN A 24 17.18 -23.50 -22.30
CA GLN A 24 15.74 -23.49 -22.06
C GLN A 24 15.36 -24.39 -20.89
N ALA A 25 15.89 -25.61 -20.84
CA ALA A 25 15.64 -26.54 -19.72
C ALA A 25 16.13 -25.97 -18.38
N ILE A 26 17.32 -25.36 -18.36
CA ILE A 26 17.87 -24.72 -17.16
C ILE A 26 16.96 -23.59 -16.67
N VAL A 27 16.50 -22.71 -17.57
CA VAL A 27 15.62 -21.58 -17.21
C VAL A 27 14.30 -22.08 -16.63
N LEU A 28 13.70 -23.12 -17.19
CA LEU A 28 12.47 -23.72 -16.68
C LEU A 28 12.67 -24.33 -15.28
N LEU A 29 13.82 -24.97 -15.04
CA LEU A 29 14.16 -25.56 -13.75
C LEU A 29 14.43 -24.48 -12.69
N GLU A 30 15.12 -23.40 -13.04
CA GLU A 30 15.32 -22.23 -12.18
C GLU A 30 14.00 -21.52 -11.82
N ASP A 31 13.11 -21.39 -12.80
CA ASP A 31 11.77 -20.81 -12.60
C ASP A 31 10.93 -21.68 -11.66
N ALA A 32 10.97 -23.01 -11.82
CA ALA A 32 10.31 -23.96 -10.93
C ALA A 32 10.84 -23.85 -9.49
N TYR A 33 12.16 -23.83 -9.30
CA TYR A 33 12.80 -23.64 -7.98
C TYR A 33 12.40 -22.32 -7.32
N SER A 34 12.21 -21.26 -8.13
CA SER A 34 11.90 -19.91 -7.64
C SER A 34 10.40 -19.59 -7.66
N PHE A 35 9.52 -20.57 -7.90
CA PHE A 35 8.07 -20.41 -8.02
C PHE A 35 7.63 -19.30 -9.01
N ARG A 36 8.37 -19.13 -10.12
CA ARG A 36 8.07 -18.17 -11.18
C ARG A 36 7.14 -18.79 -12.23
N SER A 37 6.22 -17.99 -12.77
CA SER A 37 5.32 -18.45 -13.85
C SER A 37 6.05 -18.54 -15.19
N ILE A 38 5.84 -19.63 -15.95
CA ILE A 38 6.37 -19.87 -17.30
C ILE A 38 5.58 -19.05 -18.34
N ALA A 39 5.70 -17.73 -18.31
CA ALA A 39 4.98 -16.83 -19.21
C ALA A 39 5.92 -16.01 -20.12
N HIS A 40 7.21 -16.33 -20.12
CA HIS A 40 8.22 -15.64 -20.91
C HIS A 40 8.39 -16.30 -22.29
N LYS A 41 8.92 -15.55 -23.26
CA LYS A 41 9.21 -16.11 -24.60
C LYS A 41 10.36 -17.11 -24.51
N LEU A 42 10.15 -18.32 -25.03
CA LEU A 42 11.14 -19.41 -25.04
C LEU A 42 12.12 -19.34 -26.24
N SER A 43 11.95 -18.35 -27.12
CA SER A 43 12.81 -18.10 -28.29
C SER A 43 12.82 -16.61 -28.62
N PRO A 44 13.93 -16.04 -29.15
CA PRO A 44 15.28 -16.59 -29.40
C PRO A 44 16.22 -16.60 -28.17
N LEU A 45 17.39 -17.26 -28.30
CA LEU A 45 18.40 -17.44 -27.22
C LEU A 45 18.86 -16.16 -26.54
N ASN A 46 18.93 -15.06 -27.28
CA ASN A 46 19.32 -13.76 -26.72
C ASN A 46 18.34 -13.29 -25.64
N ILE A 47 17.04 -13.58 -25.80
CA ILE A 47 16.02 -13.26 -24.80
C ILE A 47 16.20 -14.12 -23.55
N LEU A 48 16.57 -15.40 -23.69
CA LEU A 48 16.84 -16.27 -22.54
C LEU A 48 18.10 -15.84 -21.78
N LYS A 49 19.16 -15.45 -22.49
CA LYS A 49 20.38 -14.89 -21.87
C LYS A 49 20.05 -13.60 -21.10
N LEU A 50 19.25 -12.72 -21.69
CA LEU A 50 18.77 -11.50 -21.03
C LEU A 50 17.88 -11.82 -19.81
N TYR A 51 17.00 -12.82 -19.93
CA TYR A 51 16.15 -13.28 -18.84
C TYR A 51 16.97 -13.79 -17.65
N ARG A 52 18.00 -14.62 -17.91
CA ARG A 52 18.89 -15.14 -16.88
C ARG A 52 19.73 -14.03 -16.23
N LEU A 53 20.23 -13.09 -17.04
CA LEU A 53 20.92 -11.90 -16.52
C LEU A 53 20.01 -11.09 -15.61
N TYR A 54 18.79 -10.80 -16.07
CA TYR A 54 17.79 -10.03 -15.33
C TYR A 54 17.42 -10.67 -13.98
N TRP A 55 17.24 -12.00 -13.96
CA TRP A 55 16.95 -12.75 -12.74
C TRP A 55 18.18 -13.13 -11.92
N SER A 56 19.37 -12.65 -12.29
CA SER A 56 20.55 -12.84 -11.46
C SER A 56 20.36 -12.19 -10.07
N LYS A 57 20.96 -12.82 -9.06
CA LYS A 57 20.88 -12.36 -7.66
C LYS A 57 21.33 -10.90 -7.52
N TRP A 58 22.32 -10.47 -8.30
CA TRP A 58 22.86 -9.11 -8.25
C TRP A 58 21.87 -8.07 -8.77
N ILE A 59 21.27 -8.30 -9.94
CA ILE A 59 20.30 -7.34 -10.51
C ILE A 59 19.06 -7.24 -9.62
N GLN A 60 18.54 -8.37 -9.13
CA GLN A 60 17.36 -8.36 -8.25
C GLN A 60 17.65 -7.68 -6.89
N ARG A 61 18.84 -7.89 -6.31
CA ARG A 61 19.27 -7.18 -5.09
C ARG A 61 19.44 -5.68 -5.34
N LEU A 62 20.03 -5.28 -6.47
CA LEU A 62 20.17 -3.88 -6.87
C LEU A 62 18.80 -3.20 -7.01
N LEU A 63 17.86 -3.81 -7.73
CA LEU A 63 16.50 -3.29 -7.89
C LEU A 63 15.79 -3.13 -6.53
N THR A 64 15.93 -4.12 -5.65
CA THR A 64 15.36 -4.07 -4.30
C THR A 64 16.00 -2.95 -3.46
N LEU A 65 17.32 -2.77 -3.56
CA LEU A 65 18.05 -1.69 -2.90
C LEU A 65 17.58 -0.32 -3.41
N ILE A 66 17.41 -0.14 -4.72
CA ILE A 66 16.92 1.12 -5.30
C ILE A 66 15.53 1.46 -4.78
N VAL A 67 14.61 0.49 -4.72
CA VAL A 67 13.28 0.71 -4.12
C VAL A 67 13.37 1.04 -2.64
N SER A 68 14.24 0.36 -1.89
CA SER A 68 14.46 0.65 -0.47
C SER A 68 15.01 2.06 -0.25
N CYS A 69 15.97 2.50 -1.06
CA CYS A 69 16.51 3.85 -1.04
C CYS A 69 15.42 4.89 -1.36
N GLN A 70 14.54 4.60 -2.31
CA GLN A 70 13.44 5.50 -2.70
C GLN A 70 12.40 5.66 -1.58
N LEU A 71 12.12 4.60 -0.81
CA LEU A 71 11.29 4.67 0.38
C LEU A 71 11.98 5.45 1.50
N PHE A 72 13.28 5.22 1.71
CA PHE A 72 14.07 5.96 2.69
C PHE A 72 14.15 7.46 2.38
N LEU A 73 14.15 7.82 1.10
CA LEU A 73 14.19 9.21 0.64
C LEU A 73 13.07 10.06 1.29
N ILE A 74 11.90 9.47 1.59
CA ILE A 74 10.77 10.15 2.24
C ILE A 74 11.17 10.87 3.53
N PHE A 75 12.11 10.34 4.32
CA PHE A 75 12.54 10.97 5.58
C PHE A 75 13.26 12.31 5.38
N ILE A 76 13.90 12.48 4.22
CA ILE A 76 14.72 13.65 3.89
C ILE A 76 13.91 14.67 3.06
N GLN A 77 12.86 14.21 2.36
CA GLN A 77 11.97 15.05 1.55
C GLN A 77 11.07 15.92 2.40
N TYR A 78 10.52 16.98 1.81
CA TYR A 78 9.56 17.83 2.49
C TYR A 78 8.20 17.11 2.69
N PRO A 79 7.60 17.14 3.90
CA PRO A 79 8.14 17.65 5.16
C PRO A 79 9.18 16.69 5.75
N SER A 80 10.38 17.20 6.06
CA SER A 80 11.45 16.32 6.53
C SER A 80 11.26 15.92 7.98
N SER A 81 11.53 14.64 8.26
CA SER A 81 11.47 14.07 9.61
C SER A 81 12.75 14.34 10.40
N LEU A 82 13.79 14.84 9.74
CA LEU A 82 15.11 15.07 10.34
C LEU A 82 15.10 16.35 11.18
N SER A 83 14.76 16.18 12.44
CA SER A 83 14.76 17.21 13.48
C SER A 83 15.01 16.56 14.85
N ARG A 84 15.56 17.32 15.78
CA ARG A 84 15.90 16.81 17.13
C ARG A 84 14.67 16.47 17.97
N THR A 85 13.54 17.12 17.71
CA THR A 85 12.28 16.97 18.45
C THR A 85 11.10 17.04 17.48
N SER A 86 10.03 16.30 17.75
CA SER A 86 8.76 16.40 17.00
C SER A 86 7.82 17.48 17.54
N ASP A 87 8.18 18.13 18.64
CA ASP A 87 7.38 19.14 19.33
C ASP A 87 7.17 20.40 18.47
N LEU A 88 5.90 20.69 18.17
CA LEU A 88 5.50 21.84 17.35
C LEU A 88 5.73 23.17 18.06
N THR A 89 5.70 23.20 19.39
CA THR A 89 5.92 24.43 20.17
C THR A 89 7.34 24.97 20.00
N LYS A 90 8.31 24.06 19.82
CA LYS A 90 9.75 24.38 19.73
C LYS A 90 10.21 24.78 18.33
N GLN A 91 9.34 24.68 17.31
CA GLN A 91 9.63 24.98 15.90
C GLN A 91 11.05 24.59 15.45
N PRO A 92 11.42 23.30 15.53
CA PRO A 92 12.77 22.86 15.26
C PRO A 92 13.14 23.11 13.79
N LYS A 93 14.37 23.60 13.54
CA LYS A 93 14.91 23.75 12.19
C LYS A 93 15.03 22.37 11.54
N ARG A 94 14.25 22.16 10.48
CA ARG A 94 14.25 20.93 9.68
C ARG A 94 15.25 21.04 8.55
N SER A 95 16.20 20.11 8.48
CA SER A 95 17.10 20.00 7.34
C SER A 95 16.36 19.39 6.16
N THR A 96 16.33 20.08 5.02
CA THR A 96 15.71 19.61 3.78
C THR A 96 16.75 19.64 2.67
N LEU A 97 16.69 18.67 1.75
CA LEU A 97 17.50 18.72 0.53
C LEU A 97 17.05 19.88 -0.36
N PRO A 98 17.98 20.50 -1.11
CA PRO A 98 17.62 21.42 -2.19
C PRO A 98 16.71 20.73 -3.20
N CYS A 99 15.67 21.45 -3.67
CA CYS A 99 14.64 20.83 -4.49
C CYS A 99 15.19 20.21 -5.78
N SER A 100 16.15 20.88 -6.43
CA SER A 100 16.75 20.40 -7.67
C SER A 100 17.41 19.03 -7.50
N ILE A 101 18.13 18.82 -6.39
CA ILE A 101 18.80 17.56 -6.10
C ILE A 101 17.76 16.46 -5.88
N GLN A 102 16.69 16.77 -5.12
CA GLN A 102 15.61 15.82 -4.88
C GLN A 102 14.93 15.39 -6.19
N LEU A 103 14.57 16.35 -7.05
CA LEU A 103 13.96 16.08 -8.35
C LEU A 103 14.85 15.21 -9.24
N ILE A 104 16.16 15.47 -9.28
CA ILE A 104 17.11 14.70 -10.08
C ILE A 104 17.19 13.24 -9.58
N ILE A 105 17.31 13.04 -8.26
CA ILE A 105 17.37 11.68 -7.70
C ILE A 105 16.07 10.92 -8.01
N GLU A 106 14.92 11.57 -7.85
CA GLU A 106 13.63 10.96 -8.17
C GLU A 106 13.48 10.63 -9.65
N TYR A 107 13.92 11.53 -10.54
CA TYR A 107 13.91 11.34 -11.98
C TYR A 107 14.74 10.12 -12.39
N LEU A 108 15.97 10.00 -11.86
CA LEU A 108 16.85 8.85 -12.11
C LEU A 108 16.21 7.55 -11.64
N CYS A 109 15.61 7.53 -10.44
CA CYS A 109 14.95 6.33 -9.92
C CYS A 109 13.74 5.92 -10.79
N LEU A 110 12.90 6.87 -11.19
CA LEU A 110 11.73 6.57 -12.01
C LEU A 110 12.11 6.11 -13.43
N ILE A 111 13.18 6.65 -14.02
CA ILE A 111 13.70 6.15 -15.29
C ILE A 111 14.12 4.69 -15.16
N ILE A 112 14.83 4.32 -14.09
CA ILE A 112 15.23 2.93 -13.85
C ILE A 112 13.99 2.03 -13.73
N PHE A 113 12.95 2.45 -13.01
CA PHE A 113 11.70 1.69 -12.91
C PHE A 113 10.95 1.58 -14.23
N TYR A 114 10.99 2.64 -15.06
CA TYR A 114 10.39 2.62 -16.38
C TYR A 114 11.11 1.65 -17.33
N ILE A 115 12.45 1.66 -17.31
CA ILE A 115 13.27 0.70 -18.05
C ILE A 115 13.01 -0.73 -17.55
N ASP A 116 12.93 -0.95 -16.24
CA ASP A 116 12.57 -2.25 -15.66
C ASP A 116 11.19 -2.72 -16.17
N ALA A 117 10.19 -1.82 -16.22
CA ALA A 117 8.86 -2.14 -16.75
C ALA A 117 8.93 -2.58 -18.21
N ILE A 118 9.67 -1.84 -19.05
CA ILE A 118 9.86 -2.17 -20.47
C ILE A 118 10.55 -3.52 -20.63
N ILE A 119 11.64 -3.78 -19.89
CA ILE A 119 12.37 -5.05 -19.93
C ILE A 119 11.43 -6.20 -19.56
N ARG A 120 10.65 -6.09 -18.48
CA ARG A 120 9.69 -7.12 -18.06
C ARG A 120 8.63 -7.37 -19.12
N VAL A 121 8.06 -6.32 -19.72
CA VAL A 121 7.08 -6.45 -20.82
C VAL A 121 7.69 -7.10 -22.04
N TYR A 122 8.93 -6.75 -22.39
CA TYR A 122 9.66 -7.34 -23.51
C TYR A 122 9.95 -8.84 -23.30
N LEU A 123 10.41 -9.23 -22.10
CA LEU A 123 10.69 -10.62 -21.72
C LEU A 123 9.44 -11.51 -21.73
N ILE A 124 8.30 -10.99 -21.27
CA ILE A 124 7.02 -11.71 -21.21
C ILE A 124 6.31 -11.70 -22.58
N GLY A 125 6.48 -10.62 -23.35
CA GLY A 125 5.72 -10.35 -24.56
C GLY A 125 4.38 -9.67 -24.26
N ILE A 126 3.95 -8.78 -25.18
CA ILE A 126 2.83 -7.86 -24.95
C ILE A 126 1.49 -8.56 -24.72
N GLN A 127 1.23 -9.66 -25.42
CA GLN A 127 -0.03 -10.41 -25.30
C GLN A 127 -0.18 -11.06 -23.92
N HIS A 128 0.90 -11.65 -23.39
CA HIS A 128 0.92 -12.25 -22.05
C HIS A 128 1.00 -11.18 -20.97
N ALA A 129 1.68 -10.06 -21.23
CA ALA A 129 1.76 -8.93 -20.30
C ALA A 129 0.38 -8.35 -19.99
N ARG A 130 -0.51 -8.22 -20.99
CA ARG A 130 -1.88 -7.71 -20.81
C ARG A 130 -2.77 -8.60 -19.93
N LYS A 131 -2.44 -9.88 -19.78
CA LYS A 131 -3.16 -10.80 -18.89
C LYS A 131 -2.72 -10.70 -17.43
N LYS A 132 -1.60 -10.01 -17.15
CA LYS A 132 -1.02 -9.89 -15.81
C LYS A 132 -1.36 -8.53 -15.17
N PRO A 133 -2.36 -8.44 -14.26
CA PRO A 133 -2.84 -7.16 -13.72
C PRO A 133 -1.75 -6.42 -12.93
N TRP A 134 -0.90 -7.14 -12.20
CA TRP A 134 0.23 -6.55 -11.47
C TRP A 134 1.23 -5.82 -12.37
N LEU A 135 1.50 -6.37 -13.57
CA LEU A 135 2.45 -5.76 -14.51
C LEU A 135 1.85 -4.52 -15.17
N ILE A 136 0.56 -4.58 -15.53
CA ILE A 136 -0.18 -3.42 -16.04
C ILE A 136 -0.21 -2.31 -14.98
N SER A 137 -0.54 -2.66 -13.73
CA SER A 137 -0.58 -1.71 -12.62
C SER A 137 0.79 -1.06 -12.38
N TYR A 138 1.89 -1.83 -12.46
CA TYR A 138 3.23 -1.26 -12.37
C TYR A 138 3.56 -0.27 -13.48
N PHE A 139 3.17 -0.57 -14.72
CA PHE A 139 3.34 0.37 -15.83
C PHE A 139 2.53 1.66 -15.60
N ILE A 140 1.25 1.54 -15.24
CA ILE A 140 0.35 2.68 -14.97
C ILE A 140 0.85 3.54 -13.80
N VAL A 141 1.26 2.91 -12.69
CA VAL A 141 1.77 3.64 -11.51
C VAL A 141 3.05 4.40 -11.86
N THR A 142 3.92 3.80 -12.67
CA THR A 142 5.16 4.45 -13.12
C THR A 142 4.88 5.61 -14.07
N THR A 143 3.93 5.49 -15.00
CA THR A 143 3.56 6.60 -15.89
C THR A 143 2.91 7.77 -15.14
N ILE A 144 1.99 7.49 -14.21
CA ILE A 144 1.39 8.53 -13.35
C ILE A 144 2.48 9.24 -12.54
N SER A 145 3.44 8.50 -11.98
CA SER A 145 4.54 9.08 -11.20
C SER A 145 5.46 9.95 -12.06
N MET A 146 5.70 9.57 -13.33
CA MET A 146 6.47 10.38 -14.27
C MET A 146 5.75 11.67 -14.64
N ILE A 147 4.43 11.61 -14.88
CA ILE A 147 3.61 12.80 -15.17
C ILE A 147 3.62 13.77 -13.98
N ASP A 148 3.40 13.27 -12.76
CA ASP A 148 3.46 14.08 -11.54
C ASP A 148 4.83 14.74 -11.33
N LEU A 149 5.91 14.02 -11.68
CA LEU A 149 7.26 14.56 -11.63
C LEU A 149 7.48 15.69 -12.65
N ILE A 150 7.04 15.52 -13.90
CA ILE A 150 7.13 16.55 -14.95
C ILE A 150 6.31 17.80 -14.57
N ILE A 151 5.12 17.60 -14.02
CA ILE A 151 4.29 18.71 -13.52
C ILE A 151 5.03 19.44 -12.38
N SER A 152 5.66 18.70 -11.48
CA SER A 152 6.41 19.26 -10.34
C SER A 152 7.67 20.03 -10.75
N THR A 153 8.36 19.60 -11.82
CA THR A 153 9.50 20.34 -12.37
C THR A 153 9.05 21.66 -12.99
N ASN A 154 7.92 21.68 -13.69
CA ASN A 154 7.38 22.88 -14.34
C ASN A 154 6.82 23.90 -13.34
N LEU A 155 6.25 23.43 -12.23
CA LEU A 155 5.70 24.28 -11.17
C LEU A 155 6.78 24.86 -10.24
N GLY A 156 8.07 24.59 -10.45
CA GLY A 156 9.16 25.24 -9.72
C GLY A 156 9.16 24.96 -8.22
N CYS A 157 8.85 23.73 -7.80
CA CYS A 157 8.94 23.30 -6.39
C CYS A 157 8.16 24.17 -5.39
N GLN A 158 6.95 24.60 -5.74
CA GLN A 158 6.08 25.27 -4.78
C GLN A 158 5.82 24.34 -3.58
N LYS A 159 6.13 24.79 -2.37
CA LYS A 159 6.09 24.03 -1.10
C LYS A 159 4.69 23.52 -0.69
N LYS A 160 3.65 23.74 -1.50
CA LYS A 160 2.24 23.50 -1.16
C LYS A 160 1.52 22.55 -2.14
N THR A 161 2.25 21.85 -3.01
CA THR A 161 1.65 20.85 -3.89
C THR A 161 1.69 19.46 -3.26
N ILE A 162 0.56 18.75 -3.32
CA ILE A 162 0.48 17.35 -2.90
C ILE A 162 1.08 16.51 -4.04
N ASN A 163 2.18 15.81 -3.78
CA ASN A 163 2.81 14.95 -4.78
C ASN A 163 2.25 13.53 -4.68
N ILE A 164 1.42 13.14 -5.65
CA ILE A 164 0.75 11.84 -5.69
C ILE A 164 1.79 10.70 -5.76
N ARG A 165 2.95 10.95 -6.39
CA ARG A 165 4.03 9.96 -6.52
C ARG A 165 4.54 9.41 -5.19
N TYR A 166 4.45 10.17 -4.09
CA TYR A 166 4.92 9.69 -2.77
C TYR A 166 4.03 8.57 -2.23
N LEU A 167 2.71 8.71 -2.40
CA LEU A 167 1.73 7.69 -2.01
C LEU A 167 1.91 6.39 -2.81
N LEU A 168 2.40 6.49 -4.04
CA LEU A 168 2.61 5.36 -4.94
C LEU A 168 3.91 4.58 -4.67
N ARG A 169 4.88 5.11 -3.91
CA ARG A 169 6.18 4.42 -3.71
C ARG A 169 6.09 3.04 -3.06
N PRO A 170 5.29 2.81 -2.01
CA PRO A 170 5.15 1.47 -1.40
C PRO A 170 4.67 0.40 -2.39
N PHE A 171 3.96 0.82 -3.45
CA PHE A 171 3.52 -0.09 -4.51
C PHE A 171 4.70 -0.76 -5.21
N TYR A 172 5.81 -0.06 -5.43
CA TYR A 172 6.99 -0.63 -6.08
C TYR A 172 7.58 -1.81 -5.28
N MET A 173 7.61 -1.69 -3.95
CA MET A 173 8.05 -2.78 -3.07
C MET A 173 7.08 -3.97 -3.12
N ALA A 174 5.77 -3.69 -3.06
CA ALA A 174 4.74 -4.72 -3.20
C ALA A 174 4.79 -5.41 -4.57
N PHE A 175 5.19 -4.70 -5.63
CA PHE A 175 5.34 -5.26 -6.96
C PHE A 175 6.57 -6.17 -7.11
N ILE A 176 7.71 -5.85 -6.48
CA ILE A 176 8.91 -6.69 -6.59
C ILE A 176 8.73 -8.01 -5.84
N SER A 177 8.17 -7.98 -4.64
CA SER A 177 8.02 -9.18 -3.80
C SER A 177 6.83 -10.04 -4.23
N GLN A 178 7.09 -11.30 -4.56
CA GLN A 178 6.01 -12.27 -4.84
C GLN A 178 5.20 -12.59 -3.58
N GLU A 179 5.84 -12.62 -2.42
CA GLU A 179 5.18 -12.90 -1.15
C GLU A 179 4.20 -11.78 -0.79
N MET A 180 4.57 -10.52 -1.02
CA MET A 180 3.67 -9.38 -0.82
C MET A 180 2.43 -9.46 -1.72
N LYS A 181 2.58 -9.93 -2.97
CA LYS A 181 1.43 -10.14 -3.87
C LYS A 181 0.50 -11.25 -3.37
N LYS A 182 1.05 -12.33 -2.82
CA LYS A 182 0.25 -13.42 -2.21
C LYS A 182 -0.52 -12.90 -0.99
N VAL A 183 0.16 -12.16 -0.12
CA VAL A 183 -0.47 -11.51 1.06
C VAL A 183 -1.57 -10.56 0.62
N PHE A 184 -1.32 -9.69 -0.37
CA PHE A 184 -2.33 -8.76 -0.87
C PHE A 184 -3.54 -9.48 -1.49
N ASN A 185 -3.31 -10.55 -2.26
CA ASN A 185 -4.39 -11.36 -2.79
C ASN A 185 -5.18 -12.06 -1.67
N SER A 186 -4.51 -12.50 -0.60
CA SER A 186 -5.18 -13.07 0.57
C SER A 186 -6.00 -12.02 1.31
N LEU A 187 -5.42 -10.84 1.58
CA LEU A 187 -6.10 -9.71 2.20
C LEU A 187 -7.33 -9.28 1.39
N ARG A 188 -7.22 -9.21 0.06
CA ARG A 188 -8.35 -8.90 -0.82
C ARG A 188 -9.49 -9.90 -0.67
N LYS A 189 -9.18 -11.20 -0.56
CA LYS A 189 -10.20 -12.25 -0.36
C LYS A 189 -10.86 -12.13 1.01
N SER A 190 -10.06 -11.94 2.07
CA SER A 190 -10.56 -11.77 3.44
C SER A 190 -11.36 -10.48 3.61
N PHE A 191 -10.95 -9.38 2.97
CA PHE A 191 -11.65 -8.09 3.03
C PHE A 191 -13.11 -8.20 2.59
N LEU A 192 -13.38 -8.97 1.54
CA LEU A 192 -14.74 -9.16 1.05
C LEU A 192 -15.64 -9.88 2.08
N GLN A 193 -15.07 -10.79 2.89
CA GLN A 193 -15.78 -11.44 3.99
C GLN A 193 -15.98 -10.48 5.16
N ILE A 194 -14.93 -9.76 5.55
CA ILE A 194 -14.95 -8.77 6.64
C ILE A 194 -15.99 -7.67 6.37
N LEU A 195 -16.18 -7.28 5.11
CA LEU A 195 -17.17 -6.27 4.71
C LEU A 195 -18.59 -6.58 5.21
N SER A 196 -19.00 -7.85 5.22
CA SER A 196 -20.32 -8.26 5.71
C SER A 196 -20.49 -8.00 7.21
N VAL A 197 -19.49 -8.35 8.01
CA VAL A 197 -19.45 -8.11 9.46
C VAL A 197 -19.33 -6.61 9.76
N THR A 198 -18.52 -5.88 9.00
CA THR A 198 -18.40 -4.42 9.11
C THR A 198 -19.73 -3.72 8.84
N LEU A 199 -20.52 -4.20 7.86
CA LEU A 199 -21.85 -3.66 7.59
C LEU A 199 -22.80 -3.90 8.75
N LEU A 200 -22.81 -5.11 9.32
CA LEU A 200 -23.60 -5.43 10.51
C LEU A 200 -23.22 -4.53 11.69
N LEU A 201 -21.91 -4.33 11.92
CA LEU A 201 -21.40 -3.43 12.94
C LEU A 201 -21.83 -1.97 12.70
N ALA A 202 -21.81 -1.50 11.46
CA ALA A 202 -22.26 -0.16 11.11
C ALA A 202 -23.76 0.03 11.39
N ILE A 203 -24.60 -0.98 11.11
CA ILE A 203 -26.03 -0.96 11.45
C ILE A 203 -26.22 -0.94 12.97
N HIS A 204 -25.46 -1.74 13.72
CA HIS A 204 -25.49 -1.73 15.19
C HIS A 204 -25.19 -0.34 15.75
N ILE A 205 -24.11 0.29 15.29
CA ILE A 205 -23.74 1.65 15.72
C ILE A 205 -24.83 2.64 15.32
N TYR A 206 -25.33 2.60 14.09
CA TYR A 206 -26.40 3.48 13.61
C TYR A 206 -27.65 3.42 14.50
N PHE A 207 -28.12 2.20 14.78
CA PHE A 207 -29.31 1.97 15.59
C PHE A 207 -29.13 2.49 17.01
N PHE A 208 -27.99 2.17 17.64
CA PHE A 208 -27.69 2.66 18.99
C PHE A 208 -27.47 4.17 19.03
N SER A 209 -26.93 4.81 18.00
CA SER A 209 -26.81 6.27 17.92
C SER A 209 -28.18 6.95 17.97
N VAL A 210 -29.14 6.48 17.17
CA VAL A 210 -30.51 7.03 17.16
C VAL A 210 -31.19 6.82 18.52
N ILE A 211 -31.08 5.61 19.10
CA ILE A 211 -31.61 5.35 20.44
C ILE A 211 -30.94 6.25 21.48
N GLY A 212 -29.62 6.41 21.42
CA GLY A 212 -28.86 7.25 22.35
C GLY A 212 -29.32 8.70 22.33
N MET A 213 -29.58 9.26 21.15
CA MET A 213 -30.11 10.63 21.01
C MET A 213 -31.53 10.78 21.59
N ILE A 214 -32.36 9.75 21.46
CA ILE A 214 -33.73 9.76 22.02
C ILE A 214 -33.68 9.58 23.54
N LEU A 215 -32.79 8.71 24.03
CA LEU A 215 -32.65 8.37 25.46
C LEU A 215 -31.98 9.49 26.26
N PHE A 216 -31.04 10.21 25.62
CA PHE A 216 -30.27 11.32 26.18
C PHE A 216 -30.51 12.59 25.35
N PRO A 217 -31.71 13.20 25.41
CA PRO A 217 -31.99 14.39 24.63
C PRO A 217 -31.13 15.58 25.10
N PRO A 218 -30.66 16.44 24.19
CA PRO A 218 -29.96 17.66 24.57
C PRO A 218 -30.89 18.56 25.40
N ALA A 219 -30.38 19.03 26.54
CA ALA A 219 -31.11 20.02 27.33
C ALA A 219 -31.27 21.32 26.53
N LYS A 220 -32.51 21.77 26.38
CA LYS A 220 -32.79 23.09 25.82
C LYS A 220 -32.32 24.14 26.83
N SER A 221 -31.49 25.06 26.37
CA SER A 221 -30.83 26.11 27.14
C SER A 221 -31.82 27.04 27.86
N GLN A 222 -32.37 26.60 28.98
CA GLN A 222 -33.31 27.40 29.77
C GLN A 222 -33.32 26.91 31.23
N ASP A 223 -32.16 26.98 31.89
CA ASP A 223 -32.01 27.30 33.31
C ASP A 223 -30.53 27.12 33.71
N SER A 224 -29.76 28.16 33.39
CA SER A 224 -28.36 28.34 33.77
C SER A 224 -28.22 28.59 35.28
N THR A 225 -28.54 27.60 36.10
CA THR A 225 -28.28 27.65 37.55
C THR A 225 -27.59 26.42 38.11
N ASN A 226 -27.38 25.36 37.32
CA ASN A 226 -26.58 24.20 37.73
C ASN A 226 -25.65 23.75 36.60
N ASP A 227 -24.34 23.82 36.82
CA ASP A 227 -23.24 23.32 35.94
C ASP A 227 -23.23 21.78 35.80
N ARG A 228 -24.41 21.16 35.63
CA ARG A 228 -24.49 19.74 35.32
C ARG A 228 -24.33 19.58 33.82
N ILE A 229 -23.17 19.09 33.42
CA ILE A 229 -22.86 18.71 32.04
C ILE A 229 -23.85 17.62 31.63
N ASP A 230 -24.85 17.98 30.84
CA ASP A 230 -25.85 17.03 30.35
C ASP A 230 -25.25 16.13 29.26
N GLU A 231 -25.58 14.84 29.29
CA GLU A 231 -25.02 13.86 28.35
C GLU A 231 -25.47 14.13 26.92
N GLY A 232 -26.75 14.51 26.81
CA GLY A 232 -27.37 14.88 25.54
C GLY A 232 -26.74 16.12 24.91
N THR A 233 -26.07 16.99 25.66
CA THR A 233 -25.43 18.18 25.06
C THR A 233 -23.98 17.95 24.68
N LYS A 234 -23.26 17.10 25.42
CA LYS A 234 -21.82 16.84 25.18
C LYS A 234 -21.54 15.64 24.26
N TYR A 235 -22.30 14.55 24.41
CA TYR A 235 -22.01 13.28 23.72
C TYR A 235 -23.08 12.87 22.71
N PHE A 236 -24.35 13.24 22.94
CA PHE A 236 -25.47 12.90 22.05
C PHE A 236 -26.27 14.12 21.52
N PRO A 237 -25.65 15.26 21.14
CA PRO A 237 -26.40 16.44 20.68
C PRO A 237 -27.04 16.22 19.31
N ASP A 238 -26.24 15.72 18.36
CA ASP A 238 -26.61 15.48 16.99
C ASP A 238 -26.16 14.08 16.56
N PHE A 239 -26.75 13.56 15.48
CA PHE A 239 -26.46 12.24 14.93
C PHE A 239 -24.96 11.98 14.63
N PRO A 240 -24.21 12.84 13.92
CA PRO A 240 -22.79 12.59 13.63
C PRO A 240 -21.93 12.54 14.91
N ASP A 241 -22.21 13.38 15.90
CA ASP A 241 -21.48 13.38 17.17
C ASP A 241 -21.78 12.14 18.01
N ALA A 242 -23.06 11.76 18.11
CA ALA A 242 -23.49 10.51 18.73
C ALA A 242 -22.82 9.29 18.08
N LEU A 243 -22.74 9.28 16.75
CA LEU A 243 -22.10 8.21 15.98
C LEU A 243 -20.60 8.13 16.26
N ILE A 244 -19.88 9.25 16.24
CA ILE A 244 -18.44 9.28 16.56
C ILE A 244 -18.20 8.83 18.00
N ASN A 245 -18.98 9.34 18.95
CA ASN A 245 -18.83 8.98 20.36
C ASN A 245 -19.07 7.48 20.61
N LEU A 246 -20.03 6.86 19.91
CA LEU A 246 -20.26 5.42 19.97
C LEU A 246 -19.20 4.60 19.22
N ILE A 247 -18.63 5.09 18.11
CA ILE A 247 -17.46 4.45 17.47
C ILE A 247 -16.25 4.45 18.42
N VAL A 248 -15.99 5.58 19.08
CA VAL A 248 -14.90 5.69 20.07
C VAL A 248 -15.20 4.80 21.29
N LEU A 249 -16.47 4.69 21.68
CA LEU A 249 -16.88 3.79 22.76
C LEU A 249 -16.74 2.32 22.40
N LEU A 250 -17.00 1.94 21.15
CA LEU A 250 -16.79 0.58 20.66
C LEU A 250 -15.31 0.15 20.81
N THR A 251 -14.39 1.08 20.55
CA THR A 251 -12.94 0.88 20.80
C THR A 251 -12.56 1.03 22.28
N THR A 252 -13.52 1.34 23.15
CA THR A 252 -13.38 1.55 24.60
C THR A 252 -12.40 2.66 24.99
N ALA A 253 -12.13 3.61 24.08
CA ALA A 253 -11.18 4.68 24.32
C ALA A 253 -11.73 5.81 25.22
N ASN A 254 -13.05 5.96 25.30
CA ASN A 254 -13.75 6.98 26.09
C ASN A 254 -14.64 6.37 27.19
N ASN A 255 -14.36 5.13 27.61
CA ASN A 255 -14.99 4.51 28.78
C ASN A 255 -14.11 4.75 30.02
N PRO A 256 -14.60 5.31 31.14
CA PRO A 256 -16.01 5.54 31.50
C PRO A 256 -16.59 6.90 31.12
N ASP A 257 -15.83 7.81 30.52
CA ASP A 257 -16.20 9.22 30.32
C ASP A 257 -17.56 9.45 29.64
N VAL A 258 -17.91 8.66 28.63
CA VAL A 258 -19.23 8.77 27.95
C VAL A 258 -20.38 8.21 28.82
N THR A 259 -20.08 7.23 29.67
CA THR A 259 -21.07 6.48 30.46
C THR A 259 -21.33 7.10 31.82
N LEU A 260 -20.31 7.76 32.41
CA LEU A 260 -20.30 8.20 33.80
C LEU A 260 -21.34 9.30 34.09
N PRO A 261 -21.50 10.33 33.23
CA PRO A 261 -22.57 11.30 33.41
C PRO A 261 -23.97 10.65 33.49
N ALA A 262 -24.31 9.80 32.52
CA ALA A 262 -25.61 9.12 32.48
C ALA A 262 -25.84 8.23 33.71
N TYR A 263 -24.80 7.49 34.10
CA TYR A 263 -24.84 6.66 35.30
C TYR A 263 -25.06 7.47 36.58
N SER A 264 -24.50 8.68 36.67
CA SER A 264 -24.65 9.57 37.82
C SER A 264 -26.09 10.10 37.96
N LYS A 265 -26.82 10.27 36.84
CA LYS A 265 -28.24 10.65 36.85
C LYS A 265 -29.15 9.47 37.22
N ASN A 266 -28.96 8.32 36.57
CA ASN A 266 -29.68 7.10 36.90
C ASN A 266 -28.82 5.88 36.59
N ARG A 267 -28.65 5.00 37.59
CA ARG A 267 -27.83 3.79 37.47
C ARG A 267 -28.33 2.85 36.37
N LEU A 268 -29.61 2.89 36.01
CA LEU A 268 -30.19 2.04 34.96
C LEU A 268 -29.65 2.36 33.56
N TYR A 269 -29.15 3.57 33.29
CA TYR A 269 -28.60 3.91 31.98
C TYR A 269 -27.34 3.10 31.61
N ILE A 270 -26.67 2.49 32.59
CA ILE A 270 -25.55 1.58 32.31
C ILE A 270 -25.96 0.40 31.44
N ILE A 271 -27.23 -0.02 31.50
CA ILE A 271 -27.76 -1.16 30.73
C ILE A 271 -27.64 -0.87 29.23
N TYR A 272 -27.95 0.35 28.79
CA TYR A 272 -27.81 0.75 27.39
C TYR A 272 -26.37 0.58 26.89
N PHE A 273 -25.40 1.12 27.63
CA PHE A 273 -23.98 1.04 27.26
C PHE A 273 -23.42 -0.39 27.38
N ALA A 274 -23.86 -1.15 28.39
CA ALA A 274 -23.48 -2.55 28.57
C ALA A 274 -23.96 -3.42 27.40
N ILE A 275 -25.21 -3.25 26.96
CA ILE A 275 -25.76 -3.96 25.80
C ILE A 275 -25.00 -3.55 24.53
N PHE A 276 -24.79 -2.24 24.33
CA PHE A 276 -24.04 -1.74 23.17
C PHE A 276 -22.65 -2.37 23.06
N LEU A 277 -21.90 -2.41 24.17
CA LEU A 277 -20.56 -2.99 24.21
C LEU A 277 -20.57 -4.51 24.09
N THR A 278 -21.52 -5.20 24.72
CA THR A 278 -21.59 -6.66 24.64
C THR A 278 -21.87 -7.11 23.20
N ILE A 279 -22.84 -6.47 22.55
CA ILE A 279 -23.17 -6.79 21.15
C ILE A 279 -22.06 -6.33 20.21
N GLY A 280 -21.60 -5.07 20.33
CA GLY A 280 -20.67 -4.49 19.35
C GLY A 280 -19.23 -5.00 19.47
N LYS A 281 -18.73 -5.20 20.70
CA LYS A 281 -17.31 -5.53 20.93
C LYS A 281 -17.05 -7.03 21.07
N ILE A 282 -18.02 -7.79 21.61
CA ILE A 282 -17.84 -9.20 21.94
C ILE A 282 -18.52 -10.10 20.89
N LEU A 283 -19.72 -9.73 20.43
CA LEU A 283 -20.52 -10.60 19.55
C LEU A 283 -20.22 -10.40 18.06
N ILE A 284 -20.15 -9.13 17.61
CA ILE A 284 -19.89 -8.75 16.21
C ILE A 284 -18.39 -8.61 15.97
#